data_AF-A0A417IKD7-F1
#
_entry.id   AF-A0A417IKD7-F1
#
_cell.length_a   1.000
_cell.length_b   1.000
_cell.length_c   1.000
_cell.angle_alpha   90.00
_cell.angle_beta   90.00
_cell.angle_gamma   90.00
#
_symmetry.space_group_name_H-M   'P 1'
#
loop_
_entity.id
_entity.type
_entity.pdbx_description
1 polymer ?
#
loop_
_entity_poly.entity_id
_entity_poly.type
_entity_poly.pdbx_seq_one_letter_code
_entity_poly.pdbx_strand_id
1 'polypeptide(L)'
;MSHPIARRAGMLALTAAMLMPSAGALSDVSSWAQEGVAAAQNAGLAPSSLANSAASGSITRAEFCAVALNAYKAVSGKAVYVSGKKPFEDCSDPNVTAAYLLGIVNGRTNGNFDPDAKISREEMCTILDNILAAADIEATEIAGDACIEDYPDVSMISDYAMQPVVIMVDHSVINGITDTSTDTTILAPSGTTTREQALIMANRFCTAFKPDKTPIAAVDGSTNLPTTAGSSTSAATAITGLPKTEAEKMTYVYGAGNGKYQSAAEAEAHMVEIVVPVWHLQSDGTKVASKAYLQVNASLASIYQAIFEEIFNGSEKFPIYDVGCYSWRTGEHSQGTAVDINPDENMEATINSDGSLSPTCGTHWTPYIDPYSIPEGGDVYNAFTKYGFTWGGNGWRTKRDYMHFSYFGR
;
A
#
# COMPACT_ATOMS: atom_id res chain seq x y z
N MET A 1 -53.57 30.42 37.86
CA MET A 1 -53.11 29.97 36.53
C MET A 1 -51.75 29.34 36.73
N SER A 2 -51.66 28.01 36.63
CA SER A 2 -50.40 27.27 36.79
C SER A 2 -50.36 26.26 35.65
N HIS A 3 -49.38 26.41 34.76
CA HIS A 3 -49.20 25.56 33.58
C HIS A 3 -48.48 24.26 33.97
N PRO A 4 -48.93 23.09 33.51
CA PRO A 4 -48.15 21.87 33.64
C PRO A 4 -47.10 21.77 32.52
N ILE A 5 -45.88 21.47 32.92
CA ILE A 5 -44.72 21.19 32.06
C ILE A 5 -44.89 19.77 31.51
N ALA A 6 -45.11 19.64 30.19
CA ALA A 6 -45.06 18.36 29.50
C ALA A 6 -43.59 17.97 29.24
N ARG A 7 -43.13 16.91 29.92
CA ARG A 7 -41.88 16.21 29.56
C ARG A 7 -42.08 15.49 28.22
N ARG A 8 -41.40 15.95 27.17
CA ARG A 8 -41.20 15.16 25.94
C ARG A 8 -40.07 14.15 26.21
N ALA A 9 -40.42 12.87 26.22
CA ALA A 9 -39.45 11.79 26.12
C ALA A 9 -38.87 11.80 24.69
N GLY A 10 -37.59 12.14 24.58
CA GLY A 10 -36.82 11.98 23.34
C GLY A 10 -36.47 10.51 23.15
N MET A 11 -37.04 9.89 22.13
CA MET A 11 -36.70 8.54 21.71
C MET A 11 -35.34 8.59 21.00
N LEU A 12 -34.31 8.05 21.65
CA LEU A 12 -32.96 7.91 21.10
C LEU A 12 -33.03 6.83 20.01
N ALA A 13 -33.08 7.24 18.73
CA ALA A 13 -32.95 6.31 17.62
C ALA A 13 -31.47 5.92 17.49
N LEU A 14 -31.13 4.76 18.03
CA LEU A 14 -29.83 4.12 17.84
C LEU A 14 -29.77 3.61 16.39
N THR A 15 -29.27 4.43 15.46
CA THR A 15 -28.96 3.96 14.11
C THR A 15 -27.71 3.10 14.19
N ALA A 16 -27.89 1.78 14.28
CA ALA A 16 -26.83 0.83 13.98
C ALA A 16 -26.44 1.00 12.51
N ALA A 17 -25.31 1.64 12.24
CA ALA A 17 -24.68 1.56 10.94
C ALA A 17 -24.34 0.09 10.71
N MET A 18 -25.05 -0.57 9.78
CA MET A 18 -24.63 -1.87 9.28
C MET A 18 -23.29 -1.65 8.58
N LEU A 19 -22.20 -1.99 9.27
CA LEU A 19 -20.89 -2.20 8.67
C LEU A 19 -21.09 -3.21 7.54
N MET A 20 -21.09 -2.73 6.29
CA MET A 20 -20.90 -3.60 5.14
C MET A 20 -19.51 -4.22 5.33
N PRO A 21 -19.38 -5.55 5.44
CA PRO A 21 -18.07 -6.17 5.54
C PRO A 21 -17.28 -5.80 4.28
N SER A 22 -16.03 -5.33 4.44
CA SER A 22 -15.14 -5.19 3.29
C SER A 22 -15.00 -6.56 2.60
N ALA A 23 -14.81 -6.57 1.28
CA ALA A 23 -14.56 -7.82 0.57
C ALA A 23 -13.34 -8.52 1.22
N GLY A 24 -13.51 -9.74 1.73
CA GLY A 24 -12.45 -10.49 2.43
C GLY A 24 -12.48 -10.43 3.97
N ALA A 25 -13.49 -9.78 4.57
CA ALA A 25 -13.60 -9.72 6.03
C ALA A 25 -13.84 -11.11 6.67
N LEU A 26 -13.02 -11.45 7.68
CA LEU A 26 -13.18 -12.64 8.51
C LEU A 26 -14.37 -12.47 9.48
N SER A 27 -15.01 -13.58 9.88
CA SER A 27 -15.98 -13.61 10.99
C SER A 27 -15.28 -13.91 12.31
N ASP A 28 -15.94 -13.60 13.43
CA ASP A 28 -15.51 -14.05 14.78
C ASP A 28 -14.05 -13.69 15.13
N VAL A 29 -13.64 -12.47 14.81
CA VAL A 29 -12.30 -11.94 15.15
C VAL A 29 -12.15 -11.82 16.66
N SER A 30 -11.11 -12.45 17.21
CA SER A 30 -10.81 -12.39 18.64
C SER A 30 -10.57 -10.94 19.09
N SER A 31 -10.97 -10.58 20.30
CA SER A 31 -10.84 -9.20 20.80
C SER A 31 -9.41 -8.66 20.73
N TRP A 32 -8.40 -9.50 20.97
CA TRP A 32 -6.98 -9.12 20.88
C TRP A 32 -6.51 -8.87 19.44
N ALA A 33 -7.19 -9.46 18.46
CA ALA A 33 -6.78 -9.45 17.06
C ALA A 33 -7.49 -8.39 16.22
N GLN A 34 -8.50 -7.70 16.77
CA GLN A 34 -9.36 -6.79 16.01
C GLN A 34 -8.57 -5.72 15.25
N GLU A 35 -7.66 -5.03 15.94
CA GLU A 35 -6.86 -3.95 15.34
C GLU A 35 -5.93 -4.49 14.23
N GLY A 36 -5.21 -5.57 14.53
CA GLY A 36 -4.26 -6.15 13.58
C GLY A 36 -4.93 -6.76 12.34
N VAL A 37 -6.07 -7.42 12.51
CA VAL A 37 -6.87 -7.95 11.39
C VAL A 37 -7.45 -6.81 10.56
N ALA A 38 -7.97 -5.76 11.19
CA ALA A 38 -8.47 -4.58 10.48
C ALA A 38 -7.35 -3.88 9.69
N ALA A 39 -6.16 -3.74 10.27
CA ALA A 39 -4.99 -3.19 9.58
C ALA A 39 -4.60 -4.02 8.35
N ALA A 40 -4.54 -5.35 8.49
CA ALA A 40 -4.24 -6.25 7.37
C ALA A 40 -5.31 -6.18 6.25
N GLN A 41 -6.59 -6.07 6.62
CA GLN A 41 -7.69 -5.89 5.67
C GLN A 41 -7.56 -4.55 4.92
N ASN A 42 -7.28 -3.46 5.64
CA ASN A 42 -7.07 -2.13 5.05
C ASN A 42 -5.83 -2.09 4.13
N ALA A 43 -4.81 -2.89 4.43
CA ALA A 43 -3.62 -3.08 3.59
C ALA A 43 -3.89 -3.96 2.35
N GLY A 44 -5.10 -4.48 2.16
CA GLY A 44 -5.46 -5.34 1.03
C GLY A 44 -4.89 -6.76 1.13
N LEU A 45 -4.45 -7.19 2.32
CA LEU A 45 -3.83 -8.50 2.51
C LEU A 45 -4.85 -9.64 2.64
N ALA A 46 -6.08 -9.33 3.04
CA ALA A 46 -7.16 -10.31 3.18
C ALA A 46 -7.79 -10.65 1.81
N PRO A 47 -7.55 -11.85 1.24
CA PRO A 47 -8.16 -12.24 -0.02
C PRO A 47 -9.66 -12.54 0.16
N SER A 48 -10.44 -12.38 -0.91
CA SER A 48 -11.87 -12.68 -0.90
C SER A 48 -12.18 -14.15 -0.60
N SER A 49 -11.24 -15.08 -0.81
CA SER A 49 -11.36 -16.49 -0.45
C SER A 49 -11.50 -16.72 1.06
N LEU A 50 -11.12 -15.75 1.89
CA LEU A 50 -11.29 -15.81 3.35
C LEU A 50 -12.59 -15.18 3.85
N ALA A 51 -13.40 -14.57 2.97
CA ALA A 51 -14.60 -13.86 3.39
C ALA A 51 -15.54 -14.76 4.21
N ASN A 52 -16.00 -14.26 5.36
CA ASN A 52 -16.86 -14.94 6.33
C ASN A 52 -16.26 -16.20 6.99
N SER A 53 -14.96 -16.47 6.80
CA SER A 53 -14.29 -17.54 7.54
C SER A 53 -14.01 -17.11 8.97
N ALA A 54 -14.19 -18.01 9.94
CA ALA A 54 -13.86 -17.74 11.34
C ALA A 54 -12.35 -17.44 11.49
N ALA A 55 -12.05 -16.29 12.08
CA ALA A 55 -10.70 -15.75 12.20
C ALA A 55 -9.80 -16.60 13.12
N SER A 56 -10.39 -17.15 14.17
CA SER A 56 -9.74 -18.05 15.13
C SER A 56 -9.51 -19.47 14.59
N GLY A 57 -10.05 -19.80 13.42
CA GLY A 57 -9.81 -21.10 12.77
C GLY A 57 -8.40 -21.20 12.18
N SER A 58 -7.83 -22.41 12.17
CA SER A 58 -6.52 -22.67 11.56
C SER A 58 -6.54 -22.46 10.05
N ILE A 59 -5.59 -21.66 9.56
CA ILE A 59 -5.42 -21.37 8.13
C ILE A 59 -4.89 -22.61 7.39
N THR A 60 -5.40 -22.85 6.18
CA THR A 60 -4.91 -23.93 5.31
C THR A 60 -3.74 -23.48 4.44
N ARG A 61 -3.00 -24.43 3.87
CA ARG A 61 -1.93 -24.16 2.89
C ARG A 61 -2.43 -23.37 1.69
N ALA A 62 -3.59 -23.73 1.14
CA ALA A 62 -4.17 -23.01 0.01
C ALA A 62 -4.65 -21.59 0.38
N GLU A 63 -5.28 -21.44 1.54
CA GLU A 63 -5.73 -20.13 2.04
C GLU A 63 -4.57 -19.16 2.22
N PHE A 64 -3.46 -19.63 2.81
CA PHE A 64 -2.30 -18.78 3.01
C PHE A 64 -1.56 -18.46 1.71
N CYS A 65 -1.64 -19.29 0.66
CA CYS A 65 -1.10 -18.91 -0.65
C CYS A 65 -1.72 -17.61 -1.17
N ALA A 66 -3.03 -17.43 -0.99
CA ALA A 66 -3.70 -16.19 -1.42
C ALA A 66 -3.24 -14.97 -0.59
N VAL A 67 -3.04 -15.13 0.72
CA VAL A 67 -2.47 -14.07 1.59
C VAL A 67 -1.02 -13.76 1.20
N ALA A 68 -0.21 -14.79 1.01
CA ALA A 68 1.21 -14.69 0.63
C ALA A 68 1.38 -13.98 -0.72
N LEU A 69 0.50 -14.21 -1.70
CA LEU A 69 0.54 -13.49 -2.97
C LEU A 69 0.18 -12.00 -2.82
N ASN A 70 -0.71 -11.64 -1.91
CA ASN A 70 -0.99 -10.23 -1.61
C ASN A 70 0.19 -9.57 -0.90
N ALA A 71 0.83 -10.26 0.05
CA ALA A 71 2.05 -9.81 0.70
C ALA A 71 3.20 -9.64 -0.31
N TYR A 72 3.41 -10.62 -1.19
CA TYR A 72 4.39 -10.54 -2.28
C TYR A 72 4.15 -9.32 -3.17
N LYS A 73 2.91 -9.04 -3.60
CA LYS A 73 2.61 -7.83 -4.38
C LYS A 73 2.92 -6.56 -3.57
N ALA A 74 2.59 -6.55 -2.29
CA ALA A 74 2.79 -5.40 -1.42
C ALA A 74 4.27 -5.07 -1.22
N VAL A 75 5.14 -6.08 -1.07
CA VAL A 75 6.58 -5.87 -0.86
C VAL A 75 7.38 -5.78 -2.16
N SER A 76 6.95 -6.41 -3.25
CA SER A 76 7.71 -6.39 -4.50
C SER A 76 7.24 -5.36 -5.52
N GLY A 77 5.99 -4.91 -5.42
CA GLY A 77 5.30 -4.17 -6.49
C GLY A 77 5.08 -5.00 -7.78
N LYS A 78 5.48 -6.28 -7.80
CA LYS A 78 5.41 -7.15 -8.98
C LYS A 78 4.00 -7.70 -9.14
N ALA A 79 3.50 -7.69 -10.37
CA ALA A 79 2.23 -8.33 -10.72
C ALA A 79 2.32 -9.85 -10.56
N VAL A 80 1.20 -10.47 -10.17
CA VAL A 80 1.07 -11.93 -10.11
C VAL A 80 0.25 -12.40 -11.30
N TYR A 81 0.83 -13.28 -12.12
CA TYR A 81 0.15 -13.84 -13.28
C TYR A 81 -0.46 -15.20 -12.95
N VAL A 82 -1.76 -15.33 -13.17
CA VAL A 82 -2.44 -16.62 -13.05
C VAL A 82 -2.17 -17.44 -14.31
N SER A 83 -1.38 -18.50 -14.17
CA SER A 83 -1.11 -19.45 -15.24
C SER A 83 -2.21 -20.52 -15.32
N GLY A 84 -2.55 -20.98 -16.53
CA GLY A 84 -3.42 -22.14 -16.73
C GLY A 84 -2.75 -23.50 -16.47
N LYS A 85 -1.48 -23.50 -16.02
CA LYS A 85 -0.75 -24.72 -15.65
C LYS A 85 -1.37 -25.36 -14.40
N LYS A 86 -1.28 -26.69 -14.30
CA LYS A 86 -1.75 -27.46 -13.15
C LYS A 86 -0.60 -28.33 -12.65
N PRO A 87 0.26 -27.81 -11.75
CA PRO A 87 1.45 -28.52 -11.30
C PRO A 87 1.14 -29.65 -10.31
N PHE A 88 -0.06 -29.66 -9.72
CA PHE A 88 -0.46 -30.61 -8.69
C PHE A 88 -1.70 -31.42 -9.08
N GLU A 89 -1.75 -32.67 -8.62
CA GLU A 89 -2.88 -33.58 -8.89
C GLU A 89 -4.09 -33.27 -8.00
N ASP A 90 -3.84 -32.86 -6.75
CA ASP A 90 -4.83 -32.64 -5.70
C ASP A 90 -5.27 -31.18 -5.56
N CYS A 91 -4.65 -30.25 -6.30
CA CYS A 91 -4.96 -28.82 -6.21
C CYS A 91 -4.93 -28.15 -7.59
N SER A 92 -6.00 -27.43 -7.91
CA SER A 92 -6.10 -26.60 -9.11
C SER A 92 -6.39 -25.13 -8.81
N ASP A 93 -6.18 -24.71 -7.56
CA ASP A 93 -6.36 -23.33 -7.15
C ASP A 93 -5.33 -22.44 -7.88
N PRO A 94 -5.77 -21.37 -8.56
CA PRO A 94 -4.88 -20.47 -9.29
C PRO A 94 -3.87 -19.75 -8.38
N ASN A 95 -4.21 -19.46 -7.12
CA ASN A 95 -3.30 -18.85 -6.15
C ASN A 95 -2.20 -19.83 -5.73
N VAL A 96 -2.55 -21.09 -5.50
CA VAL A 96 -1.56 -22.15 -5.21
C VAL A 96 -0.61 -22.32 -6.39
N THR A 97 -1.16 -22.36 -7.61
CA THR A 97 -0.36 -22.45 -8.84
C THR A 97 0.59 -21.26 -8.98
N ALA A 98 0.11 -20.04 -8.77
CA ALA A 98 0.94 -18.84 -8.87
C ALA A 98 2.04 -18.79 -7.80
N ALA A 99 1.70 -19.11 -6.54
CA ALA A 99 2.68 -19.16 -5.46
C ALA A 99 3.76 -20.22 -5.70
N TYR A 100 3.38 -21.38 -6.24
CA TYR A 100 4.34 -22.43 -6.63
C TYR A 100 5.27 -21.97 -7.76
N LEU A 101 4.72 -21.35 -8.81
CA LEU A 101 5.52 -20.86 -9.94
C LEU A 101 6.47 -19.72 -9.57
N LEU A 102 6.14 -18.94 -8.52
CA LEU A 102 7.01 -17.92 -7.95
C LEU A 102 8.06 -18.48 -6.97
N GLY A 103 7.99 -19.78 -6.64
CA GLY A 103 8.87 -20.39 -5.65
C GLY A 103 8.51 -20.08 -4.19
N ILE A 104 7.36 -19.43 -3.95
CA ILE A 104 6.89 -19.06 -2.60
C ILE A 104 6.48 -20.31 -1.79
N VAL A 105 5.93 -21.31 -2.48
CA VAL A 105 5.54 -22.59 -1.87
C VAL A 105 6.04 -23.76 -2.69
N ASN A 106 6.26 -24.89 -2.02
CA ASN A 106 6.59 -26.17 -2.65
C ASN A 106 5.46 -27.18 -2.46
N GLY A 107 5.39 -28.14 -3.40
CA GLY A 107 4.58 -29.34 -3.25
C GLY A 107 5.10 -30.26 -2.14
N ARG A 108 4.28 -31.23 -1.80
CA ARG A 108 4.65 -32.42 -1.01
C ARG A 108 5.15 -33.51 -1.97
N THR A 109 5.17 -34.74 -1.50
CA THR A 109 5.57 -35.92 -2.30
C THR A 109 4.51 -36.26 -3.36
N ASN A 110 4.93 -37.02 -4.38
CA ASN A 110 4.05 -37.60 -5.41
C ASN A 110 3.24 -36.61 -6.27
N GLY A 111 3.69 -35.36 -6.40
CA GLY A 111 2.98 -34.36 -7.22
C GLY A 111 1.75 -33.74 -6.53
N ASN A 112 1.66 -33.86 -5.21
CA ASN A 112 0.56 -33.28 -4.42
C ASN A 112 0.98 -31.97 -3.74
N PHE A 113 0.04 -31.09 -3.48
CA PHE A 113 0.24 -29.86 -2.71
C PHE A 113 -0.23 -29.95 -1.26
N ASP A 114 -1.26 -30.77 -1.01
CA ASP A 114 -2.01 -30.87 0.25
C ASP A 114 -2.64 -29.51 0.64
N PRO A 115 -3.68 -29.05 -0.10
CA PRO A 115 -4.22 -27.69 0.06
C PRO A 115 -4.93 -27.44 1.40
N ASP A 116 -5.47 -28.48 2.03
CA ASP A 116 -6.29 -28.38 3.24
C ASP A 116 -5.49 -28.55 4.54
N ALA A 117 -4.25 -29.05 4.44
CA ALA A 117 -3.36 -29.14 5.58
C ALA A 117 -3.13 -27.77 6.24
N LYS A 118 -3.02 -27.80 7.57
CA LYS A 118 -2.81 -26.61 8.39
C LYS A 118 -1.35 -26.22 8.37
N ILE A 119 -1.09 -24.92 8.40
CA ILE A 119 0.27 -24.38 8.41
C ILE A 119 0.75 -24.23 9.87
N SER A 120 1.90 -24.81 10.17
CA SER A 120 2.64 -24.53 11.41
C SER A 120 3.27 -23.15 11.40
N ARG A 121 3.65 -22.61 12.57
CA ARG A 121 4.25 -21.27 12.68
C ARG A 121 5.62 -21.20 12.01
N GLU A 122 6.42 -22.26 12.10
CA GLU A 122 7.72 -22.35 11.41
C GLU A 122 7.56 -22.49 9.87
N GLU A 123 6.56 -23.23 9.39
CA GLU A 123 6.22 -23.27 7.96
C GLU A 123 5.75 -21.91 7.48
N MET A 124 5.00 -21.16 8.29
CA MET A 124 4.59 -19.79 7.93
C MET A 124 5.79 -18.87 7.78
N CYS A 125 6.75 -18.92 8.71
CA CYS A 125 8.00 -18.15 8.60
C CYS A 125 8.77 -18.53 7.33
N THR A 126 8.84 -19.82 7.01
CA THR A 126 9.48 -20.30 5.78
C THR A 126 8.79 -19.76 4.52
N ILE A 127 7.45 -19.71 4.48
CA ILE A 127 6.73 -19.15 3.34
C ILE A 127 6.97 -17.63 3.22
N LEU A 128 6.99 -16.90 4.34
CA LEU A 128 7.30 -15.46 4.34
C LEU A 128 8.75 -15.19 3.89
N ASP A 129 9.70 -16.01 4.31
CA ASP A 129 11.10 -15.94 3.85
C ASP A 129 11.22 -16.23 2.35
N ASN A 130 10.47 -17.21 1.84
CA ASN A 130 10.40 -17.45 0.39
C ASN A 130 9.78 -16.27 -0.37
N ILE A 131 8.91 -15.46 0.25
CA ILE A 131 8.42 -14.21 -0.37
C ILE A 131 9.57 -13.23 -0.55
N LEU A 132 10.48 -13.11 0.44
CA LEU A 132 11.67 -12.27 0.31
C LEU A 132 12.52 -12.76 -0.87
N ALA A 133 12.82 -14.05 -0.93
CA ALA A 133 13.57 -14.64 -2.04
C ALA A 133 12.89 -14.43 -3.41
N ALA A 134 11.56 -14.62 -3.51
CA ALA A 134 10.81 -14.40 -4.74
C ALA A 134 10.73 -12.90 -5.12
N ALA A 135 10.69 -12.03 -4.11
CA ALA A 135 10.73 -10.60 -4.28
C ALA A 135 12.16 -10.11 -4.60
N ASP A 136 13.19 -10.92 -4.31
CA ASP A 136 14.66 -10.69 -4.29
C ASP A 136 15.11 -9.75 -3.15
N ILE A 137 14.32 -9.64 -2.08
CA ILE A 137 14.58 -8.75 -0.95
C ILE A 137 15.59 -9.41 -0.03
N GLU A 138 16.73 -8.76 0.18
CA GLU A 138 17.68 -9.17 1.21
C GLU A 138 17.22 -8.63 2.57
N ALA A 139 16.88 -9.54 3.49
CA ALA A 139 16.66 -9.16 4.88
C ALA A 139 17.99 -8.77 5.51
N THR A 140 18.18 -7.48 5.78
CA THR A 140 19.35 -7.01 6.53
C THR A 140 19.31 -7.60 7.94
N GLU A 141 20.44 -8.14 8.41
CA GLU A 141 20.62 -8.46 9.82
C GLU A 141 20.48 -7.17 10.63
N ILE A 142 19.51 -7.14 11.53
CA ILE A 142 19.29 -6.03 12.45
C ILE A 142 19.49 -6.55 13.87
N ALA A 143 20.13 -5.74 14.72
CA ALA A 143 20.03 -5.95 16.15
C ALA A 143 18.63 -5.50 16.57
N GLY A 144 17.64 -6.38 16.36
CA GLY A 144 16.26 -6.14 16.78
C GLY A 144 16.16 -5.99 18.30
N ASP A 145 15.07 -5.39 18.78
CA ASP A 145 14.78 -5.31 20.24
C ASP A 145 14.42 -6.70 20.83
N ALA A 146 14.14 -7.70 19.98
CA ALA A 146 13.82 -9.07 20.36
C ALA A 146 14.94 -10.03 19.91
N CYS A 147 15.43 -10.87 20.83
CA CYS A 147 16.49 -11.86 20.59
C CYS A 147 15.84 -13.25 20.48
N ILE A 148 16.19 -14.07 19.49
CA ILE A 148 15.58 -15.42 19.36
C ILE A 148 15.87 -16.30 20.59
N GLU A 149 16.98 -16.05 21.28
CA GLU A 149 17.40 -16.71 22.51
C GLU A 149 16.51 -16.36 23.72
N ASP A 150 15.69 -15.32 23.63
CA ASP A 150 14.72 -14.97 24.69
C ASP A 150 13.56 -15.97 24.75
N TYR A 151 13.38 -16.78 23.70
CA TYR A 151 12.32 -17.79 23.63
C TYR A 151 12.82 -19.16 24.14
N PRO A 152 12.21 -19.73 25.19
CA PRO A 152 12.68 -20.97 25.81
C PRO A 152 12.52 -22.20 24.91
N ASP A 153 11.72 -22.09 23.84
CA ASP A 153 11.45 -23.14 22.88
C ASP A 153 12.21 -23.00 21.55
N VAL A 154 13.24 -22.16 21.48
CA VAL A 154 14.10 -22.02 20.30
C VAL A 154 14.69 -23.35 19.82
N SER A 155 14.98 -24.28 20.75
CA SER A 155 15.51 -25.62 20.40
C SER A 155 14.48 -26.55 19.74
N MET A 156 13.21 -26.15 19.68
CA MET A 156 12.14 -26.90 19.01
C MET A 156 11.93 -26.48 17.56
N ILE A 157 12.64 -25.47 17.08
CA ILE A 157 12.61 -25.05 15.67
C ILE A 157 13.29 -26.12 14.82
N SER A 158 12.61 -26.58 13.77
CA SER A 158 13.20 -27.52 12.82
C SER A 158 14.39 -26.89 12.07
N ASP A 159 15.42 -27.69 11.76
CA ASP A 159 16.63 -27.21 11.07
C ASP A 159 16.35 -26.40 9.79
N TYR A 160 15.35 -26.81 9.01
CA TYR A 160 14.98 -26.13 7.76
C TYR A 160 14.36 -24.74 7.97
N ALA A 161 13.80 -24.48 9.16
CA ALA A 161 13.08 -23.27 9.49
C ALA A 161 13.88 -22.33 10.42
N MET A 162 15.07 -22.74 10.88
CA MET A 162 15.88 -21.94 11.79
C MET A 162 16.14 -20.53 11.25
N GLN A 163 16.69 -20.42 10.04
CA GLN A 163 16.98 -19.12 9.44
C GLN A 163 15.72 -18.28 9.19
N PRO A 164 14.63 -18.82 8.58
CA PRO A 164 13.37 -18.09 8.47
C PRO A 164 12.84 -17.57 9.81
N VAL A 165 12.89 -18.38 10.87
CA VAL A 165 12.36 -17.96 12.18
C VAL A 165 13.22 -16.85 12.79
N VAL A 166 14.56 -16.94 12.69
CA VAL A 166 15.47 -15.87 13.12
C VAL A 166 15.13 -14.56 12.43
N ILE A 167 15.04 -14.55 11.10
CA ILE A 167 14.71 -13.34 10.32
C ILE A 167 13.36 -12.76 10.76
N MET A 168 12.34 -13.59 10.93
CA MET A 168 11.01 -13.11 11.33
C MET A 168 10.96 -12.60 12.78
N VAL A 169 11.83 -13.09 13.67
CA VAL A 169 11.96 -12.59 15.05
C VAL A 169 12.68 -11.24 15.06
N ASP A 170 13.83 -11.15 14.40
CA ASP A 170 14.66 -9.93 14.36
C ASP A 170 13.85 -8.73 13.84
N HIS A 171 12.99 -8.98 12.83
CA HIS A 171 12.12 -7.99 12.21
C HIS A 171 10.75 -7.82 12.89
N SER A 172 10.54 -8.42 14.06
CA SER A 172 9.28 -8.34 14.82
C SER A 172 8.03 -8.74 14.02
N VAL A 173 8.20 -9.63 13.04
CA VAL A 173 7.10 -10.23 12.28
C VAL A 173 6.40 -11.28 13.16
N ILE A 174 7.19 -12.07 13.88
CA ILE A 174 6.72 -13.02 14.90
C ILE A 174 7.17 -12.56 16.29
N ASN A 175 6.22 -12.31 17.20
CA ASN A 175 6.50 -11.78 18.55
C ASN A 175 6.25 -12.84 19.65
N GLY A 176 6.19 -14.11 19.28
CA GLY A 176 5.80 -15.20 20.16
C GLY A 176 4.35 -15.14 20.64
N ILE A 177 3.99 -16.06 21.52
CA ILE A 177 2.68 -16.20 22.16
C ILE A 177 2.93 -16.22 23.67
N THR A 178 2.39 -15.23 24.37
CA THR A 178 2.51 -15.14 25.83
C THR A 178 1.44 -16.01 26.49
N ASP A 179 1.89 -16.99 27.26
CA ASP A 179 1.03 -17.68 28.22
C ASP A 179 0.90 -16.82 29.48
N THR A 180 -0.27 -16.18 29.63
CA THR A 180 -0.55 -15.30 30.77
C THR A 180 -0.60 -16.01 32.11
N SER A 181 -0.64 -17.35 32.14
CA SER A 181 -0.61 -18.12 33.39
C SER A 181 0.80 -18.35 33.91
N THR A 182 1.79 -18.34 33.02
CA THR A 182 3.21 -18.56 33.33
C THR A 182 4.08 -17.32 33.07
N ASP A 183 3.49 -16.25 32.53
CA ASP A 183 4.15 -15.03 32.06
C ASP A 183 5.33 -15.33 31.11
N THR A 184 5.21 -16.43 30.37
CA THR A 184 6.25 -16.94 29.47
C THR A 184 5.82 -16.71 28.03
N THR A 185 6.68 -16.13 27.22
CA THR A 185 6.43 -15.96 25.77
C THR A 185 7.21 -17.03 25.01
N ILE A 186 6.51 -17.80 24.17
CA ILE A 186 7.07 -18.90 23.38
C ILE A 186 6.84 -18.71 21.88
N LEU A 187 7.68 -19.29 21.03
CA LEU A 187 7.51 -19.25 19.57
C LEU A 187 6.44 -20.23 19.07
N ALA A 188 6.29 -21.37 19.75
CA ALA A 188 5.50 -22.53 19.35
C ALA A 188 5.72 -22.97 17.88
N PRO A 189 6.95 -23.37 17.47
CA PRO A 189 7.31 -23.57 16.06
C PRO A 189 6.37 -24.53 15.32
N SER A 190 6.04 -25.67 15.92
CA SER A 190 5.14 -26.69 15.36
C SER A 190 3.64 -26.40 15.56
N GLY A 191 3.28 -25.32 16.27
CA GLY A 191 1.89 -24.95 16.54
C GLY A 191 1.18 -24.48 15.28
N THR A 192 -0.10 -24.82 15.10
CA THR A 192 -0.88 -24.38 13.93
C THR A 192 -1.23 -22.89 14.02
N THR A 193 -1.14 -22.17 12.89
CA THR A 193 -1.46 -20.74 12.82
C THR A 193 -2.94 -20.51 12.53
N THR A 194 -3.59 -19.58 13.24
CA THR A 194 -4.96 -19.13 12.95
C THR A 194 -5.00 -18.13 11.80
N ARG A 195 -6.16 -17.91 11.16
CA ARG A 195 -6.31 -16.91 10.09
C ARG A 195 -6.03 -15.48 10.58
N GLU A 196 -6.45 -15.13 11.79
CA GLU A 196 -6.14 -13.83 12.39
C GLU A 196 -4.64 -13.65 12.64
N GLN A 197 -3.95 -14.68 13.16
CA GLN A 197 -2.50 -14.64 13.30
C GLN A 197 -1.80 -14.52 11.94
N ALA A 198 -2.26 -15.27 10.94
CA ALA A 198 -1.70 -15.24 9.60
C ALA A 198 -1.78 -13.86 8.94
N LEU A 199 -2.94 -13.19 9.03
CA LEU A 199 -3.11 -11.83 8.51
C LEU A 199 -2.26 -10.80 9.26
N ILE A 200 -2.19 -10.92 10.59
CA ILE A 200 -1.36 -10.01 11.41
C ILE A 200 0.12 -10.18 11.08
N MET A 201 0.60 -11.42 10.97
CA MET A 201 1.98 -11.72 10.60
C MET A 201 2.29 -11.25 9.17
N ALA A 202 1.39 -11.47 8.21
CA ALA A 202 1.56 -10.96 6.85
C ALA A 202 1.59 -9.42 6.81
N ASN A 203 0.80 -8.74 7.65
CA ASN A 203 0.82 -7.29 7.74
C ASN A 203 2.13 -6.77 8.34
N ARG A 204 2.61 -7.38 9.43
CA ARG A 204 3.92 -7.04 10.01
C ARG A 204 5.06 -7.31 9.05
N PHE A 205 5.02 -8.43 8.33
CA PHE A 205 5.96 -8.74 7.26
C PHE A 205 5.97 -7.64 6.20
N CYS A 206 4.80 -7.19 5.73
CA CYS A 206 4.73 -6.07 4.81
C CYS A 206 5.21 -4.78 5.44
N THR A 207 4.95 -4.50 6.72
CA THR A 207 5.49 -3.31 7.38
C THR A 207 7.02 -3.36 7.50
N ALA A 208 7.61 -4.52 7.73
CA ALA A 208 9.05 -4.70 7.91
C ALA A 208 9.83 -4.75 6.59
N PHE A 209 9.24 -5.37 5.55
CA PHE A 209 9.93 -5.70 4.30
C PHE A 209 9.29 -5.12 3.06
N LYS A 210 8.18 -4.37 3.18
CA LYS A 210 7.82 -3.48 2.09
C LYS A 210 9.01 -2.55 1.96
N PRO A 211 9.68 -2.53 0.80
CA PRO A 211 10.91 -1.81 0.65
C PRO A 211 10.61 -0.37 1.05
N ASP A 212 11.43 0.17 1.95
CA ASP A 212 11.92 1.52 1.74
C ASP A 212 12.60 1.48 0.38
N LYS A 213 11.77 1.66 -0.66
CA LYS A 213 12.10 1.92 -2.05
C LYS A 213 13.55 1.57 -2.43
N THR A 214 13.85 0.28 -2.49
CA THR A 214 15.09 -0.21 -3.06
C THR A 214 14.74 -1.32 -4.07
N PRO A 215 14.94 -1.11 -5.37
CA PRO A 215 14.54 -2.06 -6.41
C PRO A 215 15.47 -3.25 -6.49
N ILE A 216 14.87 -4.34 -6.91
CA ILE A 216 15.52 -5.60 -7.21
C ILE A 216 15.68 -5.80 -8.71
N ALA A 217 16.85 -6.33 -9.03
CA ALA A 217 17.36 -6.86 -10.29
C ALA A 217 16.65 -6.46 -11.59
N ALA A 218 17.41 -5.73 -12.42
CA ALA A 218 17.18 -5.57 -13.84
C ALA A 218 16.90 -6.93 -14.52
N VAL A 219 15.78 -7.02 -15.24
CA VAL A 219 15.66 -7.99 -16.33
C VAL A 219 16.17 -7.28 -17.59
N ASP A 220 17.32 -7.78 -18.04
CA ASP A 220 18.05 -7.34 -19.21
C ASP A 220 17.19 -7.38 -20.49
N GLY A 221 17.19 -6.26 -21.20
CA GLY A 221 17.30 -6.17 -22.65
C GLY A 221 16.34 -6.95 -23.56
N SER A 222 15.44 -6.19 -24.19
CA SER A 222 15.07 -6.35 -25.61
C SER A 222 14.34 -7.65 -26.00
N THR A 223 13.03 -7.54 -26.26
CA THR A 223 12.48 -7.90 -27.60
C THR A 223 11.03 -7.45 -27.75
N ASN A 224 10.82 -6.58 -28.74
CA ASN A 224 9.60 -6.32 -29.50
C ASN A 224 8.31 -5.92 -28.76
N LEU A 225 7.99 -4.63 -28.88
CA LEU A 225 6.61 -4.13 -28.90
C LEU A 225 5.71 -5.00 -29.79
N PRO A 226 4.52 -5.38 -29.30
CA PRO A 226 3.35 -5.53 -30.14
C PRO A 226 2.54 -4.22 -30.06
N THR A 227 2.68 -3.41 -31.10
CA THR A 227 1.58 -2.55 -31.56
C THR A 227 0.45 -3.46 -32.05
N THR A 228 -0.74 -3.39 -31.44
CA THR A 228 -2.02 -3.11 -32.13
C THR A 228 -3.20 -3.10 -31.15
N ALA A 229 -3.73 -1.89 -30.97
CA ALA A 229 -5.14 -1.48 -30.85
C ALA A 229 -6.07 -2.14 -29.81
N GLY A 230 -6.17 -1.47 -28.66
CA GLY A 230 -7.44 -1.08 -28.04
C GLY A 230 -7.44 0.44 -27.87
N SER A 231 -8.21 1.13 -28.69
CA SER A 231 -8.18 2.57 -28.91
C SER A 231 -8.46 3.43 -27.66
N SER A 232 -7.48 4.22 -27.25
CA SER A 232 -7.71 5.65 -26.94
C SER A 232 -6.45 6.44 -27.30
N THR A 233 -6.46 7.01 -28.50
CA THR A 233 -5.63 8.16 -28.86
C THR A 233 -5.75 9.26 -27.80
N SER A 234 -4.62 9.74 -27.27
CA SER A 234 -4.36 11.17 -27.27
C SER A 234 -2.86 11.42 -27.26
N ALA A 235 -2.32 11.83 -28.40
CA ALA A 235 -1.28 12.86 -28.40
C ALA A 235 -1.73 13.96 -27.43
N ALA A 236 -0.83 14.55 -26.64
CA ALA A 236 -1.10 15.63 -25.70
C ALA A 236 -2.12 16.63 -26.29
N THR A 237 -3.41 16.42 -26.00
CA THR A 237 -4.46 17.32 -26.41
C THR A 237 -4.25 18.52 -25.51
N ALA A 238 -3.83 19.65 -26.08
CA ALA A 238 -3.71 20.88 -25.33
C ALA A 238 -5.06 21.13 -24.63
N ILE A 239 -5.10 20.97 -23.30
CA ILE A 239 -6.31 21.22 -22.53
C ILE A 239 -6.50 22.73 -22.52
N THR A 240 -7.33 23.23 -23.44
CA THR A 240 -7.66 24.64 -23.53
C THR A 240 -8.76 25.01 -22.54
N GLY A 241 -8.69 26.21 -21.96
CA GLY A 241 -9.76 26.72 -21.10
C GLY A 241 -9.74 26.18 -19.66
N LEU A 242 -8.55 25.90 -19.12
CA LEU A 242 -8.40 25.52 -17.71
C LEU A 242 -9.04 26.58 -16.78
N PRO A 243 -9.81 26.14 -15.76
CA PRO A 243 -10.35 27.02 -14.73
C PRO A 243 -9.26 27.86 -14.05
N LYS A 244 -9.47 29.18 -13.92
CA LYS A 244 -8.47 30.10 -13.36
C LYS A 244 -8.83 30.59 -11.97
N THR A 245 -10.12 30.88 -11.76
CA THR A 245 -10.64 31.34 -10.48
C THR A 245 -11.05 30.17 -9.60
N GLU A 246 -11.06 30.38 -8.28
CA GLU A 246 -11.55 29.37 -7.33
C GLU A 246 -12.99 28.94 -7.64
N ALA A 247 -13.87 29.89 -8.02
CA ALA A 247 -15.25 29.58 -8.38
C ALA A 247 -15.37 28.68 -9.63
N GLU A 248 -14.54 28.93 -10.65
CA GLU A 248 -14.48 28.06 -11.83
C GLU A 248 -13.93 26.68 -11.47
N LYS A 249 -12.87 26.61 -10.64
CA LYS A 249 -12.29 25.33 -10.18
C LYS A 249 -13.29 24.51 -9.37
N MET A 250 -14.03 25.15 -8.47
CA MET A 250 -15.08 24.50 -7.67
C MET A 250 -16.18 23.95 -8.58
N THR A 251 -16.63 24.75 -9.55
CA THR A 251 -17.62 24.31 -10.54
C THR A 251 -17.11 23.16 -11.40
N TYR A 252 -15.83 23.18 -11.77
CA TYR A 252 -15.20 22.16 -12.59
C TYR A 252 -15.09 20.81 -11.87
N VAL A 253 -14.70 20.82 -10.59
CA VAL A 253 -14.53 19.59 -9.80
C VAL A 253 -15.86 19.04 -9.32
N TYR A 254 -16.71 19.89 -8.73
CA TYR A 254 -17.90 19.47 -7.98
C TYR A 254 -19.21 19.67 -8.73
N GLY A 255 -19.22 20.47 -9.80
CA GLY A 255 -20.45 20.93 -10.48
C GLY A 255 -21.00 22.23 -9.90
N ALA A 256 -21.82 22.92 -10.69
CA ALA A 256 -22.37 24.23 -10.33
C ALA A 256 -23.27 24.15 -9.09
N GLY A 257 -22.95 24.94 -8.05
CA GLY A 257 -23.72 25.01 -6.80
C GLY A 257 -23.41 23.91 -5.78
N ASN A 258 -22.50 22.97 -6.11
CA ASN A 258 -22.09 21.90 -5.20
C ASN A 258 -20.89 22.31 -4.34
N GLY A 259 -20.78 21.71 -3.16
CA GLY A 259 -19.66 21.87 -2.25
C GLY A 259 -18.65 20.73 -2.34
N LYS A 260 -17.59 20.81 -1.52
CA LYS A 260 -16.64 19.71 -1.31
C LYS A 260 -17.37 18.48 -0.78
N TYR A 261 -16.85 17.28 -1.07
CA TYR A 261 -17.42 16.05 -0.52
C TYR A 261 -17.28 16.01 1.00
N GLN A 262 -18.33 15.57 1.68
CA GLN A 262 -18.44 15.59 3.14
C GLN A 262 -18.21 14.20 3.77
N SER A 263 -18.10 13.14 2.96
CA SER A 263 -17.83 11.78 3.42
C SER A 263 -16.97 10.97 2.44
N ALA A 264 -16.30 9.93 2.94
CA ALA A 264 -15.47 9.03 2.13
C ALA A 264 -16.27 8.38 0.99
N ALA A 265 -17.45 7.87 1.31
CA ALA A 265 -18.33 7.23 0.33
C ALA A 265 -18.78 8.19 -0.77
N GLU A 266 -19.03 9.46 -0.42
CA GLU A 266 -19.33 10.50 -1.42
C GLU A 266 -18.12 10.78 -2.31
N ALA A 267 -16.94 10.96 -1.72
CA ALA A 267 -15.72 11.21 -2.48
C ALA A 267 -15.35 10.04 -3.40
N GLU A 268 -15.38 8.80 -2.90
CA GLU A 268 -15.08 7.56 -3.64
C GLU A 268 -15.96 7.39 -4.88
N ALA A 269 -17.25 7.77 -4.80
CA ALA A 269 -18.17 7.72 -5.93
C ALA A 269 -17.77 8.68 -7.08
N HIS A 270 -16.89 9.64 -6.80
CA HIS A 270 -16.35 10.61 -7.74
C HIS A 270 -14.86 10.40 -8.04
N MET A 271 -14.25 9.32 -7.53
CA MET A 271 -12.87 8.95 -7.88
C MET A 271 -12.84 8.04 -9.09
N VAL A 272 -11.75 8.12 -9.86
CA VAL A 272 -11.42 7.16 -10.90
C VAL A 272 -9.95 6.79 -10.78
N GLU A 273 -9.61 5.53 -11.08
CA GLU A 273 -8.23 5.14 -11.24
C GLU A 273 -7.74 5.55 -12.63
N ILE A 274 -6.61 6.27 -12.68
CA ILE A 274 -5.87 6.56 -13.89
C ILE A 274 -4.53 5.85 -13.87
N VAL A 275 -4.02 5.57 -15.07
CA VAL A 275 -2.66 5.09 -15.27
C VAL A 275 -1.86 6.20 -15.94
N VAL A 276 -0.70 6.53 -15.39
CA VAL A 276 0.16 7.61 -15.85
C VAL A 276 1.58 7.13 -16.12
N PRO A 277 2.28 7.67 -17.14
CA PRO A 277 3.67 7.31 -17.39
C PRO A 277 4.59 7.97 -16.37
N VAL A 278 5.63 7.26 -15.93
CA VAL A 278 6.64 7.78 -15.01
C VAL A 278 8.03 7.26 -15.38
N TRP A 279 9.06 7.97 -14.95
CA TRP A 279 10.43 7.43 -14.96
C TRP A 279 10.71 6.74 -13.64
N HIS A 280 11.34 5.58 -13.71
CA HIS A 280 11.87 4.88 -12.54
C HIS A 280 13.39 4.91 -12.61
N LEU A 281 14.04 5.36 -11.53
CA LEU A 281 15.49 5.36 -11.43
C LEU A 281 15.97 4.00 -10.92
N GLN A 282 16.86 3.38 -11.67
CA GLN A 282 17.49 2.10 -11.36
C GLN A 282 18.73 2.32 -10.48
N SER A 283 19.18 1.27 -9.81
CA SER A 283 20.36 1.30 -8.94
C SER A 283 21.66 1.66 -9.67
N ASP A 284 21.73 1.39 -10.98
CA ASP A 284 22.86 1.79 -11.85
C ASP A 284 22.78 3.26 -12.31
N GLY A 285 21.79 4.01 -11.83
CA GLY A 285 21.55 5.41 -12.20
C GLY A 285 20.80 5.60 -13.52
N THR A 286 20.46 4.51 -14.22
CA THR A 286 19.66 4.60 -15.44
C THR A 286 18.19 4.86 -15.13
N LYS A 287 17.50 5.55 -16.04
CA LYS A 287 16.08 5.84 -15.91
C LYS A 287 15.31 5.05 -16.94
N VAL A 288 14.34 4.27 -16.49
CA VAL A 288 13.49 3.44 -17.35
C VAL A 288 12.05 3.90 -17.30
N ALA A 289 11.35 3.77 -18.42
CA ALA A 289 9.94 4.09 -18.48
C ALA A 289 9.12 3.06 -17.68
N SER A 290 8.17 3.54 -16.90
CA SER A 290 7.25 2.74 -16.09
C SER A 290 5.87 3.40 -16.05
N LYS A 291 4.98 2.89 -15.21
CA LYS A 291 3.63 3.40 -14.99
C LYS A 291 3.32 3.50 -13.51
N ALA A 292 2.57 4.53 -13.13
CA ALA A 292 1.97 4.66 -11.81
C ALA A 292 0.43 4.63 -11.91
N TYR A 293 -0.22 4.22 -10.84
CA TYR A 293 -1.68 4.12 -10.72
C TYR A 293 -2.15 5.10 -9.65
N LEU A 294 -3.11 5.97 -10.00
CA LEU A 294 -3.60 7.02 -9.11
C LEU A 294 -5.11 6.98 -9.03
N GLN A 295 -5.66 6.97 -7.83
CA GLN A 295 -7.05 7.35 -7.62
C GLN A 295 -7.14 8.86 -7.55
N VAL A 296 -7.87 9.46 -8.49
CA VAL A 296 -8.00 10.92 -8.64
C VAL A 296 -9.46 11.31 -8.79
N ASN A 297 -9.79 12.58 -8.56
CA ASN A 297 -11.12 13.08 -8.89
C ASN A 297 -11.41 12.88 -10.39
N ALA A 298 -12.54 12.29 -10.75
CA ALA A 298 -12.89 11.98 -12.13
C ALA A 298 -12.85 13.23 -13.05
N SER A 299 -13.23 14.39 -12.54
CA SER A 299 -13.18 15.66 -13.29
C SER A 299 -11.75 16.11 -13.59
N LEU A 300 -10.77 15.70 -12.79
CA LEU A 300 -9.34 16.04 -12.95
C LEU A 300 -8.52 14.94 -13.67
N ALA A 301 -9.11 13.78 -13.96
CA ALA A 301 -8.40 12.63 -14.52
C ALA A 301 -7.56 12.97 -15.77
N SER A 302 -8.16 13.66 -16.73
CA SER A 302 -7.47 14.09 -17.96
C SER A 302 -6.36 15.12 -17.70
N ILE A 303 -6.52 15.98 -16.70
CA ILE A 303 -5.52 16.97 -16.30
C ILE A 303 -4.32 16.26 -15.68
N TYR A 304 -4.53 15.33 -14.74
CA TYR A 304 -3.43 14.54 -14.18
C TYR A 304 -2.71 13.73 -15.25
N GLN A 305 -3.43 13.04 -16.15
CA GLN A 305 -2.80 12.31 -17.25
C GLN A 305 -1.92 13.23 -18.12
N ALA A 306 -2.40 14.43 -18.44
CA ALA A 306 -1.63 15.39 -19.22
C ALA A 306 -0.39 15.92 -18.46
N ILE A 307 -0.51 16.18 -17.15
CA ILE A 307 0.60 16.59 -16.30
C ILE A 307 1.69 15.51 -16.28
N PHE A 308 1.34 14.27 -15.98
CA PHE A 308 2.34 13.18 -15.90
C PHE A 308 2.94 12.85 -17.27
N GLU A 309 2.18 12.97 -18.36
CA GLU A 309 2.73 12.86 -19.72
C GLU A 309 3.76 13.97 -20.01
N GLU A 310 3.53 15.20 -19.54
CA GLU A 310 4.49 16.30 -19.67
C GLU A 310 5.75 16.08 -18.82
N ILE A 311 5.59 15.61 -17.57
CA ILE A 311 6.71 15.23 -16.70
C ILE A 311 7.53 14.11 -17.34
N PHE A 312 6.86 13.09 -17.89
CA PHE A 312 7.49 11.96 -18.53
C PHE A 312 8.27 12.35 -19.81
N ASN A 313 7.72 13.26 -20.61
CA ASN A 313 8.41 13.75 -21.81
C ASN A 313 9.41 14.89 -21.52
N GLY A 314 9.49 15.32 -20.26
CA GLY A 314 10.41 16.34 -19.78
C GLY A 314 11.89 15.92 -19.88
N SER A 315 12.77 16.92 -19.93
CA SER A 315 14.20 16.71 -20.12
C SER A 315 14.91 16.14 -18.88
N GLU A 316 14.39 16.41 -17.68
CA GLU A 316 14.90 15.87 -16.42
C GLU A 316 14.63 14.38 -16.32
N LYS A 317 13.58 13.89 -17.00
CA LYS A 317 13.05 12.54 -16.82
C LYS A 317 12.89 12.27 -15.33
N PHE A 318 12.13 13.13 -14.66
CA PHE A 318 12.09 13.13 -13.20
C PHE A 318 11.61 11.77 -12.68
N PRO A 319 12.39 11.07 -11.84
CA PRO A 319 12.02 9.75 -11.38
C PRO A 319 10.92 9.86 -10.32
N ILE A 320 9.87 9.06 -10.47
CA ILE A 320 8.75 8.97 -9.55
C ILE A 320 8.63 7.51 -9.16
N TYR A 321 8.76 7.28 -7.87
CA TYR A 321 8.79 5.95 -7.28
C TYR A 321 7.73 5.80 -6.19
N ASP A 322 7.20 6.92 -5.69
CA ASP A 322 5.99 6.96 -4.88
C ASP A 322 5.19 8.21 -5.20
N VAL A 323 3.89 8.00 -5.37
CA VAL A 323 2.96 9.04 -5.75
C VAL A 323 1.57 8.67 -5.27
N GLY A 324 0.93 9.59 -4.56
CA GLY A 324 -0.40 9.37 -3.96
C GLY A 324 -1.31 10.56 -4.16
N CYS A 325 -2.55 10.33 -4.60
CA CYS A 325 -3.56 11.37 -4.79
C CYS A 325 -4.73 11.25 -3.79
N TYR A 326 -5.74 10.43 -4.09
CA TYR A 326 -6.88 10.26 -3.18
C TYR A 326 -6.52 9.45 -1.93
N SER A 327 -6.85 10.01 -0.77
CA SER A 327 -6.84 9.34 0.53
C SER A 327 -7.81 10.07 1.45
N TRP A 328 -8.77 9.35 2.05
CA TRP A 328 -9.76 9.99 2.92
C TRP A 328 -9.12 10.43 4.25
N ARG A 329 -8.73 11.72 4.29
CA ARG A 329 -8.09 12.43 5.41
C ARG A 329 -8.40 13.93 5.38
N THR A 330 -8.06 14.68 6.41
CA THR A 330 -8.22 16.15 6.36
C THR A 330 -7.45 16.76 5.18
N GLY A 331 -8.06 17.66 4.41
CA GLY A 331 -7.41 18.39 3.31
C GLY A 331 -7.86 17.98 1.91
N GLU A 332 -7.08 18.36 0.90
CA GLU A 332 -7.41 18.18 -0.52
C GLU A 332 -7.24 16.73 -1.04
N HIS A 333 -6.49 15.88 -0.35
CA HIS A 333 -6.40 14.46 -0.68
C HIS A 333 -7.76 13.75 -0.58
N SER A 334 -8.60 14.13 0.38
CA SER A 334 -9.99 13.62 0.47
C SER A 334 -10.86 13.97 -0.72
N GLN A 335 -10.42 14.90 -1.55
CA GLN A 335 -11.18 15.40 -2.69
C GLN A 335 -10.64 14.87 -4.02
N GLY A 336 -9.53 14.12 -4.00
CA GLY A 336 -8.79 13.70 -5.20
C GLY A 336 -8.18 14.89 -5.96
N THR A 337 -7.95 16.02 -5.29
CA THR A 337 -7.49 17.28 -5.89
C THR A 337 -6.09 17.70 -5.44
N ALA A 338 -5.38 16.81 -4.75
CA ALA A 338 -3.98 17.00 -4.42
C ALA A 338 -3.18 15.73 -4.67
N VAL A 339 -1.88 15.87 -4.88
CA VAL A 339 -0.95 14.75 -5.07
C VAL A 339 0.34 15.02 -4.31
N ASP A 340 0.82 13.98 -3.64
CA ASP A 340 2.14 13.94 -3.03
C ASP A 340 3.05 13.09 -3.93
N ILE A 341 4.25 13.59 -4.22
CA ILE A 341 5.26 12.88 -5.02
C ILE A 341 6.51 12.74 -4.18
N ASN A 342 7.03 11.51 -4.09
CA ASN A 342 8.31 11.19 -3.47
C ASN A 342 8.45 11.82 -2.06
N PRO A 343 7.54 11.49 -1.11
CA PRO A 343 7.39 12.22 0.16
C PRO A 343 8.67 12.27 1.01
N ASP A 344 9.51 11.24 0.96
CA ASP A 344 10.72 11.16 1.78
C ASP A 344 11.82 12.14 1.34
N GLU A 345 11.99 12.34 0.03
CA GLU A 345 12.95 13.29 -0.57
C GLU A 345 12.32 14.66 -0.82
N ASN A 346 11.05 14.82 -0.47
CA ASN A 346 10.30 16.05 -0.61
C ASN A 346 9.53 16.37 0.67
N MET A 347 10.27 16.46 1.76
CA MET A 347 9.71 16.61 3.10
C MET A 347 8.65 17.72 3.23
N GLU A 348 7.68 17.49 4.11
CA GLU A 348 6.94 18.56 4.76
C GLU A 348 7.77 19.05 5.95
N ALA A 349 7.83 20.37 6.15
CA ALA A 349 8.51 20.96 7.28
C ALA A 349 7.79 22.21 7.81
N THR A 350 7.80 22.37 9.12
CA THR A 350 7.42 23.62 9.78
C THR A 350 8.55 24.64 9.64
N ILE A 351 8.19 25.91 9.39
CA ILE A 351 9.15 27.01 9.36
C ILE A 351 9.30 27.56 10.78
N ASN A 352 10.48 27.38 11.36
CA ASN A 352 10.81 27.90 12.68
C ASN A 352 10.96 29.43 12.63
N SER A 353 10.96 30.08 13.81
CA SER A 353 11.07 31.55 13.91
C SER A 353 12.38 32.11 13.36
N ASP A 354 13.45 31.30 13.31
CA ASP A 354 14.75 31.62 12.74
C ASP A 354 14.85 31.31 11.24
N GLY A 355 13.77 30.81 10.62
CA GLY A 355 13.72 30.41 9.23
C GLY A 355 14.25 29.00 8.94
N SER A 356 14.76 28.28 9.94
CA SER A 356 15.12 26.87 9.78
C SER A 356 13.87 26.00 9.58
N LEU A 357 14.06 24.83 8.97
CA LEU A 357 12.99 23.88 8.68
C LEU A 357 13.07 22.70 9.63
N SER A 358 11.95 22.38 10.28
CA SER A 358 11.78 21.15 11.08
C SER A 358 10.90 20.17 10.31
N PRO A 359 11.44 19.03 9.82
CA PRO A 359 10.64 18.03 9.11
C PRO A 359 9.47 17.54 9.96
N THR A 360 8.28 17.46 9.36
CA THR A 360 7.05 16.91 9.94
C THR A 360 6.62 15.63 9.23
N CYS A 361 6.98 15.47 7.95
CA CYS A 361 6.83 14.25 7.16
C CYS A 361 7.94 14.20 6.11
N GLY A 362 8.40 13.00 5.75
CA GLY A 362 9.59 12.83 4.93
C GLY A 362 10.88 13.19 5.66
N THR A 363 12.01 13.03 4.98
CA THR A 363 13.33 13.09 5.61
C THR A 363 14.12 14.33 5.20
N HIS A 364 14.04 14.74 3.94
CA HIS A 364 14.81 15.86 3.42
C HIS A 364 14.19 16.50 2.17
N TRP A 365 14.82 17.58 1.71
CA TRP A 365 14.59 18.16 0.38
C TRP A 365 15.92 18.74 -0.13
N THR A 366 16.55 18.05 -1.08
CA THR A 366 17.90 18.36 -1.59
C THR A 366 17.92 18.32 -3.12
N PRO A 367 17.14 19.19 -3.79
CA PRO A 367 17.06 19.22 -5.25
C PRO A 367 18.45 19.35 -5.87
N TYR A 368 18.62 18.72 -7.05
CA TYR A 368 19.89 18.62 -7.79
C TYR A 368 20.98 17.73 -7.15
N ILE A 369 20.77 17.26 -5.91
CA ILE A 369 21.61 16.26 -5.26
C ILE A 369 20.86 14.93 -5.24
N ASP A 370 19.67 14.94 -4.64
CA ASP A 370 18.78 13.79 -4.70
C ASP A 370 17.94 13.86 -6.00
N PRO A 371 18.01 12.84 -6.88
CA PRO A 371 17.28 12.82 -8.13
C PRO A 371 15.75 12.73 -7.95
N TYR A 372 15.26 12.36 -6.76
CA TYR A 372 13.84 12.32 -6.41
C TYR A 372 13.35 13.59 -5.71
N SER A 373 14.23 14.53 -5.35
CA SER A 373 13.85 15.85 -4.82
C SER A 373 13.41 16.80 -5.93
N ILE A 374 12.18 17.28 -5.86
CA ILE A 374 11.54 18.19 -6.81
C ILE A 374 12.23 19.57 -6.74
N PRO A 375 12.87 20.03 -7.84
CA PRO A 375 13.38 21.39 -7.91
C PRO A 375 12.26 22.39 -8.21
N GLU A 376 12.32 23.56 -7.56
CA GLU A 376 11.52 24.71 -8.00
C GLU A 376 11.92 25.09 -9.43
N GLY A 377 10.94 25.23 -10.33
CA GLY A 377 11.20 25.49 -11.74
C GLY A 377 11.61 24.27 -12.58
N GLY A 378 11.60 23.06 -11.99
CA GLY A 378 11.86 21.81 -12.71
C GLY A 378 10.65 21.24 -13.45
N ASP A 379 10.81 20.11 -14.12
CA ASP A 379 9.78 19.47 -14.96
C ASP A 379 8.47 19.21 -14.19
N VAL A 380 8.55 18.64 -12.97
CA VAL A 380 7.37 18.40 -12.11
C VAL A 380 6.68 19.70 -11.74
N TYR A 381 7.45 20.66 -11.21
CA TYR A 381 6.93 21.97 -10.82
C TYR A 381 6.25 22.68 -11.99
N ASN A 382 6.91 22.74 -13.15
CA ASN A 382 6.41 23.43 -14.34
C ASN A 382 5.16 22.76 -14.88
N ALA A 383 5.11 21.42 -14.94
CA ALA A 383 3.94 20.69 -15.39
C ALA A 383 2.73 21.00 -14.48
N PHE A 384 2.84 20.79 -13.16
CA PHE A 384 1.71 21.05 -12.26
C PHE A 384 1.24 22.51 -12.28
N THR A 385 2.17 23.47 -12.23
CA THR A 385 1.84 24.91 -12.22
C THR A 385 1.20 25.36 -13.53
N LYS A 386 1.64 24.84 -14.68
CA LYS A 386 1.01 25.07 -15.99
C LYS A 386 -0.47 24.67 -16.01
N TYR A 387 -0.81 23.58 -15.32
CA TYR A 387 -2.19 23.10 -15.20
C TYR A 387 -2.96 23.72 -14.01
N GLY A 388 -2.38 24.75 -13.37
CA GLY A 388 -3.04 25.56 -12.36
C GLY A 388 -2.96 25.01 -10.94
N PHE A 389 -2.14 23.98 -10.68
CA PHE A 389 -1.86 23.53 -9.32
C PHE A 389 -0.89 24.49 -8.62
N THR A 390 -0.99 24.55 -7.30
CA THR A 390 -0.04 25.27 -6.44
C THR A 390 0.88 24.24 -5.79
N TRP A 391 2.18 24.54 -5.75
CA TRP A 391 3.16 23.70 -5.08
C TRP A 391 3.36 24.13 -3.62
N GLY A 392 3.33 23.18 -2.68
CA GLY A 392 3.51 23.43 -1.25
C GLY A 392 4.91 23.93 -0.86
N GLY A 393 5.90 23.73 -1.74
CA GLY A 393 7.28 24.20 -1.54
C GLY A 393 7.42 25.73 -1.50
N ASN A 394 6.53 26.48 -2.16
CA ASN A 394 6.55 27.95 -2.17
C ASN A 394 5.17 28.61 -1.99
N GLY A 395 4.08 27.85 -2.04
CA GLY A 395 2.71 28.37 -1.94
C GLY A 395 2.28 28.80 -0.53
N TRP A 396 2.92 28.26 0.52
CA TRP A 396 2.44 28.40 1.90
C TRP A 396 3.38 29.23 2.79
N ARG A 397 2.77 29.93 3.76
CA ARG A 397 3.48 30.90 4.62
C ARG A 397 4.00 30.30 5.92
N THR A 398 3.39 29.23 6.42
CA THR A 398 3.67 28.65 7.74
C THR A 398 4.39 27.31 7.67
N LYS A 399 4.36 26.65 6.52
CA LYS A 399 5.04 25.38 6.26
C LYS A 399 5.65 25.36 4.87
N ARG A 400 6.59 24.45 4.67
CA ARG A 400 7.08 23.98 3.38
C ARG A 400 6.58 22.56 3.21
N ASP A 401 6.13 22.22 2.03
CA ASP A 401 5.64 20.88 1.74
C ASP A 401 6.03 20.56 0.31
N TYR A 402 7.24 20.03 0.20
CA TYR A 402 7.90 19.92 -1.10
C TYR A 402 7.29 18.79 -1.94
N MET A 403 6.62 17.83 -1.32
CA MET A 403 5.95 16.71 -2.00
C MET A 403 4.62 17.13 -2.61
N HIS A 404 3.97 18.14 -2.04
CA HIS A 404 2.55 18.39 -2.25
C HIS A 404 2.23 19.36 -3.38
N PHE A 405 1.33 18.95 -4.26
CA PHE A 405 0.67 19.82 -5.23
C PHE A 405 -0.83 19.82 -5.01
N SER A 406 -1.43 21.00 -4.85
CA SER A 406 -2.86 21.15 -4.59
C SER A 406 -3.54 21.97 -5.69
N TYR A 407 -4.71 21.52 -6.14
CA TYR A 407 -5.47 22.20 -7.20
C TYR A 407 -6.10 23.50 -6.70
N PHE A 408 -6.52 23.59 -5.42
CA PHE A 408 -7.12 24.80 -4.87
C PHE A 408 -6.13 25.72 -4.14
N GLY A 409 -4.88 25.28 -3.94
CA GLY A 409 -3.77 26.04 -3.37
C GLY A 409 -3.91 26.39 -1.89
N ARG A 410 -4.55 25.53 -1.08
CA ARG A 410 -4.81 25.80 0.34
C ARG A 410 -4.28 24.74 1.29
#